data_AF-A0A3Q3L359-F1
#
_entry.id   AF-A0A3Q3L359-F1
#
_cell.length_a   1.000
_cell.length_b   1.000
_cell.length_c   1.000
_cell.angle_alpha   90.00
_cell.angle_beta   90.00
_cell.angle_gamma   90.00
#
_symmetry.space_group_name_H-M   'P 1'
#
loop_
_entity.id
_entity.type
_entity.pdbx_description
1 polymer ?
#
loop_
_entity_poly.entity_id
_entity_poly.type
_entity_poly.pdbx_seq_one_letter_code
_entity_poly.pdbx_strand_id
1 'polypeptide(L)'
;VLCDVCLGKGRPKAVKSCLVCLTSFCEEHLKSHSARFTKHKLIEPVSNMEDRMCPKHERLLELFCKKDQTCVCVLCTETDHRAHYTVPVEREWIDKKAQLKRTEMDVQQMIQERVEKLEDIKHAVELHKREIQESMQVFSELVRAIQRNQAELVLSIEEKQRQAERWAEGFMTELEQEISELKRRNTELENVARTDHIHFLKDVTLDPDSANPWLQLSQDRHQVRHLGAWQDLPDHPDRFDTVVIVLARDGFTSGRHYWEVQVGDKDDWYMGVARSSVNRKGRISVSTTQGYWALAMKKGQGYRVSTSPPILLTLDPKPKRVGVYVDYEEGQVSFYDVRARTHIYTIKDTFREKILPFF
;
A
#
# COMPACT_ATOMS: atom_id res chain seq x y z
N VAL A 1 18.50 -21.27 88.36
CA VAL A 1 18.75 -21.15 89.82
C VAL A 1 19.73 -22.24 90.22
N LEU A 2 20.83 -21.88 90.88
CA LEU A 2 21.87 -22.82 91.32
C LEU A 2 21.70 -23.10 92.83
N CYS A 3 22.34 -24.16 93.34
CA CYS A 3 22.33 -24.46 94.77
C CYS A 3 23.17 -23.45 95.56
N ASP A 4 22.59 -22.86 96.59
CA ASP A 4 23.22 -21.82 97.41
C ASP A 4 24.19 -22.39 98.46
N VAL A 5 24.02 -23.66 98.82
CA VAL A 5 24.86 -24.36 99.82
C VAL A 5 26.16 -24.92 99.23
N CYS A 6 26.19 -25.24 97.93
CA CYS A 6 27.40 -25.78 97.29
C CYS A 6 28.46 -24.67 97.16
N LEU A 7 29.72 -24.97 97.48
CA LEU A 7 30.83 -24.03 97.30
C LEU A 7 31.64 -24.38 96.03
N GLY A 8 32.25 -23.36 95.41
CA GLY A 8 33.14 -23.51 94.24
C GLY A 8 32.48 -23.25 92.87
N LYS A 9 33.29 -23.30 91.80
CA LYS A 9 32.82 -23.21 90.41
C LYS A 9 32.19 -24.56 90.01
N GLY A 10 30.99 -24.53 89.42
CA GLY A 10 30.25 -25.75 89.02
C GLY A 10 29.09 -26.14 89.94
N ARG A 11 28.49 -25.18 90.67
CA ARG A 11 27.33 -25.44 91.53
C ARG A 11 26.20 -26.13 90.75
N PRO A 12 25.64 -27.25 91.24
CA PRO A 12 24.53 -27.92 90.60
C PRO A 12 23.28 -27.04 90.54
N LYS A 13 22.37 -27.31 89.58
CA LYS A 13 21.05 -26.67 89.53
C LYS A 13 20.28 -26.99 90.81
N ALA A 14 19.64 -25.98 91.39
CA ALA A 14 18.71 -26.20 92.49
C ALA A 14 17.46 -26.93 91.98
N VAL A 15 16.87 -27.76 92.84
CA VAL A 15 15.64 -28.52 92.58
C VAL A 15 14.46 -27.99 93.41
N LYS A 16 14.72 -27.38 94.57
CA LYS A 16 13.71 -26.66 95.36
C LYS A 16 14.34 -25.46 96.08
N SER A 17 13.53 -24.45 96.38
CA SER A 17 13.89 -23.37 97.30
C SER A 17 12.99 -23.42 98.54
N CYS A 18 13.56 -23.16 99.72
CA CYS A 18 12.83 -23.16 100.99
C CYS A 18 12.42 -21.74 101.37
N LEU A 19 11.12 -21.50 101.53
CA LEU A 19 10.58 -20.18 101.88
C LEU A 19 10.92 -19.73 103.30
N VAL A 20 11.36 -20.64 104.16
CA VAL A 20 11.76 -20.33 105.55
C VAL A 20 13.26 -20.06 105.64
N CYS A 21 14.09 -20.84 104.94
CA CYS A 21 15.55 -20.67 104.95
C CYS A 21 16.05 -19.67 103.89
N LEU A 22 15.17 -19.21 102.98
CA LEU A 22 15.51 -18.35 101.84
C LEU A 22 16.68 -18.89 101.01
N THR A 23 16.79 -20.22 100.93
CA THR A 23 17.92 -20.94 100.33
C THR A 23 17.41 -21.92 99.27
N SER A 24 18.09 -21.98 98.13
CA SER A 24 17.86 -22.93 97.04
C SER A 24 18.82 -24.12 97.15
N PHE A 25 18.28 -25.33 97.09
CA PHE A 25 19.02 -26.57 97.32
C PHE A 25 19.07 -27.44 96.06
N CYS A 26 20.22 -28.05 95.78
CA CYS A 26 20.30 -29.21 94.89
C CYS A 26 19.72 -30.46 95.57
N GLU A 27 19.57 -31.54 94.83
CA GLU A 27 18.96 -32.80 95.29
C GLU A 27 19.56 -33.32 96.60
N GLU A 28 20.89 -33.29 96.73
CA GLU A 28 21.61 -33.77 97.91
C GLU A 28 21.35 -32.88 99.14
N HIS A 29 21.52 -31.57 98.99
CA HIS A 29 21.28 -30.63 100.09
C HIS A 29 19.80 -30.55 100.47
N LEU A 30 18.89 -30.80 99.52
CA LEU A 30 17.46 -30.87 99.78
C LEU A 30 17.09 -32.07 100.65
N LYS A 31 17.71 -33.25 100.43
CA LYS A 31 17.49 -34.44 101.26
C LYS A 31 17.89 -34.18 102.71
N SER A 32 19.07 -33.58 102.92
CA SER A 32 19.56 -33.19 104.24
C SER A 32 18.66 -32.15 104.91
N HIS A 33 18.19 -31.15 104.15
CA HIS A 33 17.26 -30.14 104.66
C HIS A 33 15.91 -30.76 105.04
N SER A 34 15.34 -31.60 104.18
CA SER A 34 14.01 -32.19 104.39
C SER A 34 13.98 -33.20 105.55
N ALA A 35 15.09 -33.87 105.82
CA ALA A 35 15.23 -34.74 106.99
C ALA A 35 15.14 -33.99 108.33
N ARG A 36 15.59 -32.73 108.37
CA ARG A 36 15.62 -31.91 109.60
C ARG A 36 14.44 -30.94 109.69
N PHE A 37 13.94 -30.47 108.56
CA PHE A 37 12.93 -29.41 108.48
C PHE A 37 11.74 -29.83 107.63
N THR A 38 10.99 -30.83 108.12
CA THR A 38 9.83 -31.42 107.42
C THR A 38 8.65 -30.48 107.24
N LYS A 39 8.56 -29.41 108.04
CA LYS A 39 7.47 -28.42 107.99
C LYS A 39 7.78 -27.19 107.14
N HIS A 40 9.01 -27.05 106.63
CA HIS A 40 9.37 -25.92 105.79
C HIS A 40 8.70 -26.02 104.42
N LYS A 41 8.05 -24.94 103.98
CA LYS A 41 7.41 -24.88 102.65
C LYS A 41 8.49 -24.76 101.56
N LEU A 42 8.55 -25.77 100.70
CA LEU A 42 9.44 -25.84 99.55
C LEU A 42 8.68 -25.46 98.26
N ILE A 43 9.30 -24.66 97.41
CA ILE A 43 8.77 -24.24 96.10
C ILE A 43 9.74 -24.59 94.98
N GLU A 44 9.30 -24.44 93.73
CA GLU A 44 10.21 -24.49 92.58
C GLU A 44 11.36 -23.48 92.72
N PRO A 45 12.56 -23.81 92.21
CA PRO A 45 13.73 -22.95 92.35
C PRO A 45 13.50 -21.55 91.80
N VAL A 46 13.75 -20.53 92.62
CA VAL A 46 13.63 -19.11 92.22
C VAL A 46 14.94 -18.38 92.52
N SER A 47 15.34 -17.47 91.64
CA SER A 47 16.64 -16.79 91.72
C SER A 47 16.70 -15.69 92.78
N ASN A 48 15.56 -15.07 93.11
CA ASN A 48 15.46 -13.98 94.07
C ASN A 48 14.49 -14.39 95.18
N MET A 49 15.00 -14.93 96.29
CA MET A 49 14.16 -15.38 97.42
C MET A 49 13.72 -14.21 98.29
N GLU A 50 14.53 -13.16 98.35
CA GLU A 50 14.30 -11.92 99.07
C GLU A 50 13.08 -11.17 98.53
N ASP A 51 12.83 -11.21 97.22
CA ASP A 51 11.67 -10.59 96.55
C ASP A 51 10.32 -11.18 97.01
N ARG A 52 10.33 -12.32 97.68
CA ARG A 52 9.13 -12.98 98.24
C ARG A 52 8.87 -12.58 99.68
N MET A 53 9.73 -11.76 100.28
CA MET A 53 9.64 -11.33 101.66
C MET A 53 9.21 -9.87 101.75
N CYS A 54 8.35 -9.58 102.72
CA CYS A 54 7.93 -8.22 103.01
C CYS A 54 9.12 -7.42 103.55
N PRO A 55 9.54 -6.33 102.89
CA PRO A 55 10.72 -5.57 103.30
C PRO A 55 10.57 -4.93 104.70
N LYS A 56 9.33 -4.71 105.17
CA LYS A 56 9.05 -4.13 106.49
C LYS A 56 9.00 -5.14 107.65
N HIS A 57 8.60 -6.37 107.35
CA HIS A 57 8.17 -7.33 108.38
C HIS A 57 8.92 -8.66 108.29
N GLU A 58 9.77 -8.83 107.27
CA GLU A 58 10.54 -10.05 107.03
C GLU A 58 9.67 -11.32 107.07
N ARG A 59 8.44 -11.20 106.54
CA ARG A 59 7.47 -12.28 106.40
C ARG A 59 7.05 -12.47 104.96
N LEU A 60 6.65 -13.69 104.61
CA LEU A 60 6.27 -14.07 103.25
C LEU A 60 5.14 -13.17 102.72
N LEU A 61 5.28 -12.74 101.46
CA LEU A 61 4.27 -12.02 100.70
C LEU A 61 3.22 -13.01 100.17
N GLU A 62 2.30 -13.42 101.04
CA GLU A 62 1.26 -14.43 100.75
C GLU A 62 -0.12 -13.84 100.44
N LEU A 63 -0.31 -12.54 100.64
CA LEU A 63 -1.54 -11.82 100.31
C LEU A 63 -1.30 -10.77 99.23
N PHE A 64 -2.32 -10.45 98.46
CA PHE A 64 -2.32 -9.39 97.45
C PHE A 64 -3.38 -8.36 97.78
N CYS A 65 -2.97 -7.10 97.92
CA CYS A 65 -3.88 -5.98 98.14
C CYS A 65 -4.50 -5.55 96.81
N LYS A 66 -5.82 -5.72 96.66
CA LYS A 66 -6.54 -5.34 95.42
C LYS A 66 -6.58 -3.84 95.19
N LYS A 67 -6.59 -3.03 96.25
CA LYS A 67 -6.63 -1.56 96.13
C LYS A 67 -5.28 -0.99 95.67
N ASP A 68 -4.19 -1.44 96.29
CA ASP A 68 -2.85 -0.89 96.04
C ASP A 68 -2.05 -1.70 95.00
N GLN A 69 -2.63 -2.81 94.49
CA GLN A 69 -2.04 -3.71 93.50
C GLN A 69 -0.63 -4.22 93.87
N THR A 70 -0.43 -4.58 95.14
CA THR A 70 0.87 -5.02 95.66
C THR A 70 0.73 -6.28 96.52
N CYS A 71 1.77 -7.12 96.51
CA CYS A 71 1.87 -8.25 97.41
C CYS A 71 2.24 -7.76 98.82
N VAL A 72 1.61 -8.32 99.85
CA VAL A 72 1.75 -7.94 101.26
C VAL A 72 1.82 -9.20 102.13
N CYS A 73 2.43 -9.10 103.32
CA CYS A 73 2.37 -10.18 104.31
C CYS A 73 1.15 -10.01 105.24
N VAL A 74 0.89 -10.99 106.11
CA VAL A 74 -0.25 -10.93 107.05
C VAL A 74 -0.18 -9.71 107.97
N LEU A 75 1.00 -9.34 108.47
CA LEU A 75 1.15 -8.18 109.38
C LEU A 75 0.84 -6.84 108.69
N CYS A 76 1.09 -6.73 107.39
CA CYS A 76 0.68 -5.57 106.61
C CYS A 76 -0.85 -5.38 106.60
N THR A 77 -1.62 -6.48 106.74
CA THR A 77 -3.09 -6.43 106.82
C THR A 77 -3.63 -6.07 108.20
N GLU A 78 -2.78 -6.05 109.22
CA GLU A 78 -3.13 -5.54 110.55
C GLU A 78 -2.77 -4.06 110.71
N THR A 79 -1.99 -3.52 109.77
CA THR A 79 -1.41 -2.17 109.79
C THR A 79 -1.83 -1.39 108.54
N ASP A 80 -0.92 -1.17 107.60
CA ASP A 80 -1.05 -0.26 106.45
C ASP A 80 -2.19 -0.63 105.48
N HIS A 81 -2.58 -1.91 105.44
CA HIS A 81 -3.61 -2.43 104.54
C HIS A 81 -4.87 -2.94 105.28
N ARG A 82 -5.08 -2.51 106.53
CA ARG A 82 -6.15 -3.04 107.41
C ARG A 82 -7.58 -2.91 106.86
N ALA A 83 -7.86 -1.84 106.13
CA ALA A 83 -9.17 -1.63 105.52
C ALA A 83 -9.22 -2.01 104.02
N HIS A 84 -8.14 -2.58 103.48
CA HIS A 84 -8.07 -2.93 102.06
C HIS A 84 -8.49 -4.38 101.84
N TYR A 85 -9.20 -4.63 100.75
CA TYR A 85 -9.55 -5.98 100.37
C TYR A 85 -8.30 -6.73 99.88
N THR A 86 -7.94 -7.79 100.60
CA THR A 86 -6.79 -8.65 100.28
C THR A 86 -7.25 -10.05 99.93
N VAL A 87 -6.53 -10.71 99.03
CA VAL A 87 -6.75 -12.10 98.62
C VAL A 87 -5.43 -12.87 98.65
N PRO A 88 -5.43 -14.21 98.77
CA PRO A 88 -4.19 -14.98 98.61
C PRO A 88 -3.51 -14.71 97.26
N VAL A 89 -2.19 -14.56 97.26
CA VAL A 89 -1.39 -14.29 96.03
C VAL A 89 -1.64 -15.34 94.96
N GLU A 90 -1.80 -16.61 95.35
CA GLU A 90 -2.09 -17.70 94.42
C GLU A 90 -3.42 -17.49 93.67
N ARG A 91 -4.45 -16.96 94.33
CA ARG A 91 -5.74 -16.65 93.68
C ARG A 91 -5.59 -15.50 92.69
N GLU A 92 -4.95 -14.40 93.09
CA GLU A 92 -4.71 -13.27 92.19
C GLU A 92 -3.91 -13.68 90.96
N TRP A 93 -2.87 -14.49 91.18
CA TRP A 93 -2.01 -14.99 90.13
C TRP A 93 -2.79 -15.83 89.12
N ILE A 94 -3.69 -16.71 89.56
CA ILE A 94 -4.55 -17.49 88.65
C ILE A 94 -5.40 -16.55 87.78
N ASP A 95 -6.05 -15.56 88.38
CA ASP A 95 -6.93 -14.63 87.67
C ASP A 95 -6.16 -13.77 86.65
N LYS A 96 -5.04 -13.18 87.06
CA LYS A 96 -4.17 -12.37 86.19
C LYS A 96 -3.56 -13.20 85.08
N LYS A 97 -3.15 -14.45 85.37
CA LYS A 97 -2.64 -15.38 84.36
C LYS A 97 -3.71 -15.77 83.35
N ALA A 98 -4.95 -15.99 83.80
CA ALA A 98 -6.08 -16.25 82.91
C ALA A 98 -6.41 -15.03 82.03
N GLN A 99 -6.34 -13.81 82.59
CA GLN A 99 -6.53 -12.56 81.84
C GLN A 99 -5.43 -12.37 80.78
N LEU A 100 -4.16 -12.62 81.13
CA LEU A 100 -3.05 -12.58 80.19
C LEU A 100 -3.24 -13.57 79.05
N LYS A 101 -3.65 -14.82 79.36
CA LYS A 101 -3.95 -15.82 78.33
C LYS A 101 -5.07 -15.40 77.39
N ARG A 102 -6.15 -14.77 77.90
CA ARG A 102 -7.23 -14.24 77.04
C ARG A 102 -6.70 -13.14 76.12
N THR A 103 -5.95 -12.19 76.67
CA THR A 103 -5.35 -11.09 75.90
C THR A 103 -4.37 -11.62 74.86
N GLU A 104 -3.58 -12.65 75.19
CA GLU A 104 -2.69 -13.34 74.27
C GLU A 104 -3.46 -13.98 73.11
N MET A 105 -4.58 -14.66 73.40
CA MET A 105 -5.45 -15.22 72.35
C MET A 105 -6.05 -14.14 71.45
N ASP A 106 -6.53 -13.03 72.03
CA ASP A 106 -7.08 -11.90 71.27
C ASP A 106 -6.02 -11.29 70.34
N VAL A 107 -4.79 -11.09 70.84
CA VAL A 107 -3.67 -10.58 70.04
C VAL A 107 -3.28 -11.58 68.94
N GLN A 108 -3.24 -12.88 69.23
CA GLN A 108 -2.96 -13.91 68.22
C GLN A 108 -4.02 -13.91 67.12
N GLN A 109 -5.30 -13.78 67.47
CA GLN A 109 -6.38 -13.65 66.50
C GLN A 109 -6.22 -12.39 65.65
N MET A 110 -5.94 -11.24 66.27
CA MET A 110 -5.69 -10.00 65.54
C MET A 110 -4.51 -10.13 64.57
N ILE A 111 -3.42 -10.80 64.98
CA ILE A 111 -2.28 -11.07 64.10
C ILE A 111 -2.73 -11.91 62.90
N GLN A 112 -3.48 -12.99 63.13
CA GLN A 112 -3.97 -13.87 62.07
C GLN A 112 -4.85 -13.09 61.06
N GLU A 113 -5.78 -12.28 61.53
CA GLU A 113 -6.64 -11.44 60.69
C GLU A 113 -5.83 -10.42 59.87
N ARG A 114 -4.72 -9.89 60.41
CA ARG A 114 -3.86 -8.95 59.69
C ARG A 114 -2.97 -9.66 58.66
N VAL A 115 -2.54 -10.89 58.93
CA VAL A 115 -1.81 -11.72 57.96
C VAL A 115 -2.71 -12.04 56.77
N GLU A 116 -3.93 -12.49 57.01
CA GLU A 116 -4.91 -12.79 55.95
C GLU A 116 -5.21 -11.54 55.09
N LYS A 117 -5.48 -10.39 55.72
CA LYS A 117 -5.66 -9.12 54.99
C LYS A 117 -4.45 -8.71 54.16
N LEU A 118 -3.24 -8.99 54.64
CA LEU A 118 -2.02 -8.69 53.90
C LEU A 118 -1.91 -9.57 52.64
N GLU A 119 -2.27 -10.86 52.76
CA GLU A 119 -2.33 -11.79 51.64
C GLU A 119 -3.38 -11.38 50.60
N ASP A 120 -4.58 -10.98 51.05
CA ASP A 120 -5.64 -10.48 50.17
C ASP A 120 -5.20 -9.23 49.38
N ILE A 121 -4.61 -8.24 50.07
CA ILE A 121 -4.11 -7.02 49.42
C ILE A 121 -3.01 -7.36 48.43
N LYS A 122 -2.08 -8.26 48.79
CA LYS A 122 -1.01 -8.69 47.89
C LYS A 122 -1.57 -9.35 46.64
N HIS A 123 -2.59 -10.20 46.78
CA HIS A 123 -3.23 -10.83 45.63
C HIS A 123 -3.95 -9.79 44.75
N ALA A 124 -4.68 -8.86 45.35
CA ALA A 124 -5.38 -7.79 44.64
C ALA A 124 -4.42 -6.90 43.84
N VAL A 125 -3.25 -6.56 44.40
CA VAL A 125 -2.20 -5.79 43.72
C VAL A 125 -1.64 -6.55 42.52
N GLU A 126 -1.37 -7.86 42.66
CA GLU A 126 -0.86 -8.66 41.53
C GLU A 126 -1.91 -8.81 40.42
N LEU A 127 -3.19 -8.93 40.78
CA LEU A 127 -4.29 -8.96 39.82
C LEU A 127 -4.36 -7.65 39.01
N HIS A 128 -4.35 -6.49 39.68
CA HIS A 128 -4.36 -5.19 39.00
C HIS A 128 -3.15 -5.02 38.08
N LYS A 129 -1.97 -5.50 38.51
CA LYS A 129 -0.77 -5.47 37.68
C LYS A 129 -0.94 -6.29 36.40
N ARG A 130 -1.58 -7.46 36.51
CA ARG A 130 -1.89 -8.30 35.34
C ARG A 130 -2.91 -7.61 34.41
N GLU A 131 -3.97 -7.03 34.96
CA GLU A 131 -4.97 -6.28 34.19
C GLU A 131 -4.35 -5.11 33.42
N ILE A 132 -3.44 -4.35 34.06
CA ILE A 132 -2.70 -3.27 33.40
C ILE A 132 -1.87 -3.83 32.24
N GLN A 133 -1.17 -4.95 32.45
CA GLN A 133 -0.35 -5.57 31.40
C GLN A 133 -1.19 -6.08 30.22
N GLU A 134 -2.32 -6.73 30.49
CA GLU A 134 -3.27 -7.20 29.47
C GLU A 134 -3.85 -6.01 28.68
N SER A 135 -4.23 -4.93 29.37
CA SER A 135 -4.70 -3.70 28.73
C SER A 135 -3.63 -3.07 27.83
N MET A 136 -2.39 -2.96 28.31
CA MET A 136 -1.26 -2.44 27.52
C MET A 136 -0.98 -3.29 26.27
N GLN A 137 -1.17 -4.61 26.36
CA GLN A 137 -1.02 -5.50 25.21
C GLN A 137 -2.07 -5.20 24.13
N VAL A 138 -3.34 -5.05 24.51
CA VAL A 138 -4.43 -4.69 23.58
C VAL A 138 -4.15 -3.35 22.89
N PHE A 139 -3.71 -2.33 23.63
CA PHE A 139 -3.35 -1.04 23.04
C PHE A 139 -2.15 -1.16 22.07
N SER A 140 -1.16 -1.99 22.41
CA SER A 140 -0.01 -2.23 21.53
C SER A 140 -0.43 -2.91 20.22
N GLU A 141 -1.36 -3.86 20.29
CA GLU A 141 -1.93 -4.52 19.11
C GLU A 141 -2.73 -3.54 18.25
N LEU A 142 -3.52 -2.67 18.87
CA LEU A 142 -4.26 -1.61 18.18
C LEU A 142 -3.31 -0.65 17.44
N VAL A 143 -2.25 -0.18 18.11
CA VAL A 143 -1.24 0.70 17.48
C VAL A 143 -0.59 0.01 16.27
N ARG A 144 -0.21 -1.26 16.40
CA ARG A 144 0.34 -2.04 15.28
C ARG A 144 -0.67 -2.20 14.14
N ALA A 145 -1.95 -2.39 14.45
CA ALA A 145 -3.00 -2.48 13.42
C ALA A 145 -3.17 -1.16 12.67
N ILE A 146 -3.19 -0.03 13.39
CA ILE A 146 -3.28 1.30 12.79
C ILE A 146 -2.08 1.57 11.88
N GLN A 147 -0.86 1.29 12.35
CA GLN A 147 0.36 1.49 11.57
C GLN A 147 0.37 0.65 10.28
N ARG A 148 -0.08 -0.62 10.35
CA ARG A 148 -0.20 -1.48 9.17
C ARG A 148 -1.22 -0.94 8.17
N ASN A 149 -2.41 -0.60 8.64
CA ASN A 149 -3.47 -0.07 7.78
C ASN A 149 -3.07 1.27 7.14
N GLN A 150 -2.35 2.12 7.88
CA GLN A 150 -1.81 3.37 7.36
C GLN A 150 -0.79 3.12 6.24
N ALA A 151 0.14 2.18 6.43
CA ALA A 151 1.12 1.84 5.40
C ALA A 151 0.47 1.28 4.12
N GLU A 152 -0.52 0.39 4.28
CA GLU A 152 -1.27 -0.17 3.15
C GLU A 152 -2.06 0.90 2.38
N LEU A 153 -2.70 1.83 3.11
CA LEU A 153 -3.43 2.94 2.49
C LEU A 153 -2.50 3.85 1.68
N VAL A 154 -1.31 4.18 2.21
CA VAL A 154 -0.32 4.99 1.51
C VAL A 154 0.11 4.33 0.20
N LEU A 155 0.45 3.03 0.24
CA LEU A 155 0.82 2.28 -0.96
C LEU A 155 -0.32 2.26 -2.01
N SER A 156 -1.58 2.12 -1.56
CA SER A 156 -2.74 2.16 -2.46
C SER A 156 -2.92 3.53 -3.12
N ILE A 157 -2.69 4.62 -2.39
CA ILE A 157 -2.76 5.99 -2.92
C ILE A 157 -1.65 6.22 -3.94
N GLU A 158 -0.41 5.84 -3.61
CA GLU A 158 0.73 5.99 -4.51
C GLU A 158 0.56 5.22 -5.83
N GLU A 159 0.03 3.99 -5.78
CA GLU A 159 -0.23 3.22 -7.00
C GLU A 159 -1.32 3.85 -7.84
N LYS A 160 -2.42 4.31 -7.23
CA LYS A 160 -3.49 5.01 -7.96
C LYS A 160 -2.98 6.31 -8.60
N GLN A 161 -2.12 7.05 -7.90
CA GLN A 161 -1.49 8.25 -8.44
C GLN A 161 -0.61 7.91 -9.65
N ARG A 162 0.27 6.90 -9.55
CA ARG A 162 1.10 6.45 -10.68
C ARG A 162 0.28 6.00 -11.89
N GLN A 163 -0.86 5.35 -11.67
CA GLN A 163 -1.75 4.96 -12.77
C GLN A 163 -2.37 6.17 -13.46
N ALA A 164 -2.83 7.16 -12.68
CA ALA A 164 -3.38 8.40 -13.23
C ALA A 164 -2.32 9.20 -14.00
N GLU A 165 -1.09 9.29 -13.49
CA GLU A 165 0.04 9.95 -14.16
C GLU A 165 0.38 9.27 -15.48
N ARG A 166 0.54 7.92 -15.48
CA ARG A 166 0.79 7.17 -16.72
C ARG A 166 -0.32 7.32 -17.75
N TRP A 167 -1.58 7.33 -17.30
CA TRP A 167 -2.72 7.55 -18.19
C TRP A 167 -2.69 8.96 -18.80
N ALA A 168 -2.41 9.99 -17.99
CA ALA A 168 -2.30 11.36 -18.45
C ALA A 168 -1.14 11.54 -19.45
N GLU A 169 0.03 10.96 -19.18
CA GLU A 169 1.18 10.99 -20.09
C GLU A 169 0.87 10.34 -21.44
N GLY A 170 0.20 9.18 -21.44
CA GLY A 170 -0.24 8.51 -22.66
C GLY A 170 -1.19 9.39 -23.47
N PHE A 171 -2.20 9.98 -22.81
CA PHE A 171 -3.18 10.84 -23.46
C PHE A 171 -2.56 12.13 -24.01
N MET A 172 -1.63 12.75 -23.27
CA MET A 172 -0.87 13.90 -23.77
C MET A 172 -0.08 13.56 -25.03
N THR A 173 0.57 12.39 -25.06
CA THR A 173 1.34 11.93 -26.22
C THR A 173 0.45 11.76 -27.46
N GLU A 174 -0.75 11.18 -27.29
CA GLU A 174 -1.72 11.04 -28.37
C GLU A 174 -2.17 12.40 -28.92
N LEU A 175 -2.49 13.35 -28.04
CA LEU A 175 -2.87 14.70 -28.44
C LEU A 175 -1.72 15.45 -29.14
N GLU A 176 -0.48 15.29 -28.68
CA GLU A 176 0.70 15.88 -29.32
C GLU A 176 0.90 15.34 -30.76
N GLN A 177 0.66 14.05 -30.97
CA GLN A 177 0.69 13.45 -32.31
C GLN A 177 -0.42 14.01 -33.20
N GLU A 178 -1.66 14.09 -32.69
CA GLU A 178 -2.79 14.65 -33.43
C GLU A 178 -2.56 16.12 -33.80
N ILE A 179 -2.06 16.93 -32.87
CA ILE A 179 -1.67 18.32 -33.13
C ILE A 179 -0.60 18.40 -34.22
N SER A 180 0.39 17.51 -34.20
CA SER A 180 1.46 17.47 -35.20
C SER A 180 0.93 17.12 -36.59
N GLU A 181 0.01 16.16 -36.69
CA GLU A 181 -0.66 15.84 -37.94
C GLU A 181 -1.51 16.98 -38.48
N LEU A 182 -2.29 17.63 -37.61
CA LEU A 182 -3.12 18.77 -37.98
C LEU A 182 -2.27 19.94 -38.48
N LYS A 183 -1.14 20.23 -37.82
CA LYS A 183 -0.17 21.24 -38.29
C LYS A 183 0.41 20.90 -39.67
N ARG A 184 0.74 19.64 -39.91
CA ARG A 184 1.21 19.18 -41.24
C ARG A 184 0.15 19.43 -42.31
N ARG A 185 -1.08 18.96 -42.09
CA ARG A 185 -2.20 19.15 -43.04
C ARG A 185 -2.49 20.63 -43.29
N ASN A 186 -2.45 21.46 -42.25
CA ASN A 186 -2.64 22.91 -42.39
C ASN A 186 -1.55 23.53 -43.26
N THR A 187 -0.29 23.13 -43.07
CA THR A 187 0.84 23.61 -43.89
C THR A 187 0.67 23.21 -45.36
N GLU A 188 0.21 21.98 -45.62
CA GLU A 188 -0.11 21.51 -46.98
C GLU A 188 -1.21 22.35 -47.62
N LEU A 189 -2.28 22.66 -46.89
CA LEU A 189 -3.36 23.53 -47.37
C LEU A 189 -2.87 24.95 -47.67
N GLU A 190 -2.10 25.56 -46.77
CA GLU A 190 -1.52 26.89 -46.99
C GLU A 190 -0.55 26.92 -48.18
N ASN A 191 0.14 25.81 -48.43
CA ASN A 191 1.06 25.68 -49.55
C ASN A 191 0.32 25.58 -50.90
N VAL A 192 -0.80 24.86 -50.93
CA VAL A 192 -1.70 24.81 -52.10
C VAL A 192 -2.38 26.17 -52.32
N ALA A 193 -2.79 26.86 -51.25
CA ALA A 193 -3.33 28.21 -51.38
C ALA A 193 -2.31 29.23 -51.94
N ARG A 194 -1.01 28.95 -51.79
CA ARG A 194 0.10 29.79 -52.26
C ARG A 194 0.59 29.49 -53.68
N THR A 195 0.07 28.45 -54.35
CA THR A 195 0.38 28.24 -55.77
C THR A 195 -0.22 29.36 -56.64
N ASP A 196 0.55 29.81 -57.63
CA ASP A 196 0.18 30.89 -58.55
C ASP A 196 -1.18 30.63 -59.24
N HIS A 197 -1.97 31.69 -59.42
CA HIS A 197 -3.33 31.64 -59.96
C HIS A 197 -3.41 30.90 -61.31
N ILE A 198 -2.36 30.97 -62.13
CA ILE A 198 -2.29 30.29 -63.44
C ILE A 198 -2.02 28.78 -63.28
N HIS A 199 -1.21 28.40 -62.30
CA HIS A 199 -0.87 26.98 -62.05
C HIS A 199 -1.98 26.25 -61.28
N PHE A 200 -2.68 26.95 -60.39
CA PHE A 200 -3.87 26.44 -59.70
C PHE A 200 -5.06 26.21 -60.66
N LEU A 201 -5.17 27.03 -61.71
CA LEU A 201 -6.23 26.94 -62.73
C LEU A 201 -5.76 26.26 -64.03
N LYS A 202 -4.59 25.60 -64.04
CA LYS A 202 -4.03 25.02 -65.26
C LYS A 202 -4.91 23.87 -65.76
N ASP A 203 -5.64 24.15 -66.82
CA ASP A 203 -6.64 23.27 -67.40
C ASP A 203 -5.99 22.07 -68.11
N VAL A 204 -6.46 20.86 -67.80
CA VAL A 204 -5.92 19.61 -68.37
C VAL A 204 -6.73 19.25 -69.61
N THR A 205 -6.14 19.52 -70.79
CA THR A 205 -6.74 19.17 -72.09
C THR A 205 -6.08 17.92 -72.69
N LEU A 206 -6.90 17.06 -73.30
CA LEU A 206 -6.47 15.81 -73.92
C LEU A 206 -5.82 16.03 -75.29
N ASP A 207 -4.82 15.23 -75.61
CA ASP A 207 -4.09 15.27 -76.88
C ASP A 207 -4.62 14.21 -77.88
N PRO A 208 -5.32 14.63 -78.95
CA PRO A 208 -5.83 13.73 -79.99
C PRO A 208 -4.75 12.91 -80.71
N ASP A 209 -3.52 13.42 -80.79
CA ASP A 209 -2.43 12.75 -81.51
C ASP A 209 -1.85 11.59 -80.69
N SER A 210 -2.06 11.61 -79.37
CA SER A 210 -1.72 10.50 -78.48
C SER A 210 -2.84 9.45 -78.34
N ALA A 211 -4.09 9.85 -78.57
CA ALA A 211 -5.27 9.05 -78.23
C ALA A 211 -5.33 7.74 -79.03
N ASN A 212 -5.52 6.64 -78.32
CA ASN A 212 -5.75 5.35 -78.96
C ASN A 212 -7.02 5.36 -79.85
N PRO A 213 -7.03 4.67 -81.01
CA PRO A 213 -8.18 4.67 -81.93
C PRO A 213 -9.51 4.16 -81.37
N TRP A 214 -9.53 3.46 -80.24
CA TRP A 214 -10.77 3.09 -79.54
C TRP A 214 -11.40 4.25 -78.75
N LEU A 215 -10.71 5.40 -78.63
CA LEU A 215 -11.13 6.54 -77.81
C LEU A 215 -11.69 7.67 -78.67
N GLN A 216 -12.85 8.21 -78.26
CA GLN A 216 -13.35 9.47 -78.78
C GLN A 216 -13.17 10.57 -77.75
N LEU A 217 -12.61 11.70 -78.20
CA LEU A 217 -12.46 12.92 -77.42
C LEU A 217 -13.60 13.89 -77.70
N SER A 218 -14.04 14.65 -76.70
CA SER A 218 -14.97 15.77 -76.88
C SER A 218 -14.29 16.94 -77.61
N GLN A 219 -15.11 17.83 -78.18
CA GLN A 219 -14.62 19.01 -78.91
C GLN A 219 -13.79 19.95 -78.02
N ASP A 220 -14.15 20.08 -76.74
CA ASP A 220 -13.43 20.87 -75.74
C ASP A 220 -12.17 20.18 -75.19
N ARG A 221 -11.92 18.92 -75.60
CA ARG A 221 -10.79 18.08 -75.15
C ARG A 221 -10.76 17.78 -73.65
N HIS A 222 -11.89 17.87 -72.94
CA HIS A 222 -11.98 17.55 -71.51
C HIS A 222 -12.64 16.21 -71.20
N GLN A 223 -13.18 15.54 -72.21
CA GLN A 223 -13.87 14.26 -72.04
C GLN A 223 -13.30 13.23 -73.00
N VAL A 224 -13.15 12.02 -72.49
CA VAL A 224 -12.78 10.83 -73.26
C VAL A 224 -13.78 9.72 -72.98
N ARG A 225 -14.15 8.98 -74.02
CA ARG A 225 -15.00 7.79 -73.92
C ARG A 225 -14.49 6.69 -74.83
N HIS A 226 -14.66 5.45 -74.39
CA HIS A 226 -14.47 4.29 -75.25
C HIS A 226 -15.59 4.25 -76.30
N LEU A 227 -15.24 4.17 -77.58
CA LEU A 227 -16.19 4.20 -78.68
C LEU A 227 -16.84 2.83 -78.93
N GLY A 228 -16.16 1.74 -78.57
CA GLY A 228 -16.62 0.38 -78.85
C GLY A 228 -16.40 -0.07 -80.30
N ALA A 229 -15.80 0.78 -81.12
CA ALA A 229 -15.32 0.48 -82.47
C ALA A 229 -13.97 1.17 -82.71
N TRP A 230 -13.16 0.58 -83.57
CA TRP A 230 -11.88 1.14 -84.01
C TRP A 230 -12.11 2.31 -84.98
N GLN A 231 -11.43 3.43 -84.76
CA GLN A 231 -11.46 4.58 -85.68
C GLN A 231 -10.31 4.52 -86.68
N ASP A 232 -10.59 4.84 -87.93
CA ASP A 232 -9.56 5.01 -88.96
C ASP A 232 -8.93 6.41 -88.82
N LEU A 233 -7.93 6.50 -87.94
CA LEU A 233 -7.17 7.72 -87.68
C LEU A 233 -5.80 7.65 -88.36
N PRO A 234 -5.23 8.79 -88.81
CA PRO A 234 -3.87 8.83 -89.30
C PRO A 234 -2.89 8.27 -88.26
N ASP A 235 -1.94 7.47 -88.74
CA ASP A 235 -0.85 7.00 -87.89
C ASP A 235 0.00 8.19 -87.43
N HIS A 236 0.41 8.13 -86.17
CA HIS A 236 1.20 9.17 -85.51
C HIS A 236 2.16 8.51 -84.51
N PRO A 237 3.42 8.94 -84.41
CA PRO A 237 4.39 8.34 -83.49
C PRO A 237 3.93 8.37 -82.03
N ASP A 238 3.25 9.44 -81.62
CA ASP A 238 2.75 9.57 -80.24
C ASP A 238 1.45 8.79 -79.96
N ARG A 239 0.80 8.25 -81.00
CA ARG A 239 -0.47 7.52 -80.87
C ARG A 239 -0.26 6.15 -80.25
N PHE A 240 -0.98 5.87 -79.17
CA PHE A 240 -1.03 4.53 -78.61
C PHE A 240 -1.81 3.56 -79.52
N ASP A 241 -1.23 2.40 -79.83
CA ASP A 241 -1.85 1.38 -80.70
C ASP A 241 -2.55 0.25 -79.93
N THR A 242 -1.97 -0.21 -78.82
CA THR A 242 -2.46 -1.37 -78.05
C THR A 242 -3.19 -1.01 -76.76
N VAL A 243 -2.66 -0.06 -75.99
CA VAL A 243 -3.25 0.37 -74.71
C VAL A 243 -4.26 1.48 -74.97
N VAL A 244 -5.46 1.30 -74.42
CA VAL A 244 -6.58 2.21 -74.64
C VAL A 244 -6.50 3.39 -73.68
N ILE A 245 -5.52 4.27 -73.92
CA ILE A 245 -5.26 5.48 -73.12
C ILE A 245 -5.01 6.70 -74.01
N VAL A 246 -5.08 7.87 -73.40
CA VAL A 246 -4.75 9.17 -73.99
C VAL A 246 -3.92 10.00 -73.02
N LEU A 247 -2.99 10.80 -73.52
CA LEU A 247 -2.24 11.78 -72.72
C LEU A 247 -2.93 13.14 -72.74
N ALA A 248 -2.64 13.95 -71.73
CA ALA A 248 -2.84 15.38 -71.82
C ALA A 248 -1.83 16.02 -72.78
N ARG A 249 -2.22 17.13 -73.39
CA ARG A 249 -1.39 17.94 -74.29
C ARG A 249 -0.22 18.59 -73.54
N ASP A 250 -0.51 19.11 -72.36
CA ASP A 250 0.43 19.83 -71.53
C ASP A 250 0.91 18.93 -70.38
N GLY A 251 2.19 19.08 -70.01
CA GLY A 251 2.81 18.29 -68.94
C GLY A 251 3.65 19.17 -68.02
N PHE A 252 4.28 18.53 -67.06
CA PHE A 252 4.95 19.16 -65.93
C PHE A 252 6.42 18.73 -65.85
N THR A 253 7.30 19.70 -65.58
CA THR A 253 8.74 19.47 -65.33
C THR A 253 9.19 19.97 -63.95
N SER A 254 8.27 20.57 -63.20
CA SER A 254 8.46 21.12 -61.86
C SER A 254 7.11 21.53 -61.29
N GLY A 255 7.08 21.82 -60.00
CA GLY A 255 5.95 22.36 -59.27
C GLY A 255 4.92 21.32 -58.85
N ARG A 256 3.85 21.85 -58.25
CA ARG A 256 2.73 21.08 -57.70
C ARG A 256 1.50 21.30 -58.57
N HIS A 257 0.84 20.21 -58.94
CA HIS A 257 -0.29 20.21 -59.89
C HIS A 257 -1.44 19.38 -59.36
N TYR A 258 -2.66 19.82 -59.61
CA TYR A 258 -3.88 19.13 -59.18
C TYR A 258 -4.93 19.16 -60.28
N TRP A 259 -5.62 18.04 -60.49
CA TRP A 259 -6.82 17.98 -61.33
C TRP A 259 -7.80 16.94 -60.82
N GLU A 260 -9.07 17.09 -61.17
CA GLU A 260 -10.15 16.17 -60.80
C GLU A 260 -10.72 15.46 -62.03
N VAL A 261 -10.98 14.16 -61.89
CA VAL A 261 -11.59 13.34 -62.94
C VAL A 261 -12.92 12.80 -62.47
N GLN A 262 -13.99 13.10 -63.21
CA GLN A 262 -15.32 12.57 -62.96
C GLN A 262 -15.47 11.18 -63.62
N VAL A 263 -15.30 10.12 -62.84
CA VAL A 263 -15.44 8.73 -63.31
C VAL A 263 -16.88 8.22 -63.29
N GLY A 264 -17.72 8.78 -62.42
CA GLY A 264 -19.12 8.35 -62.29
C GLY A 264 -19.23 6.90 -61.85
N ASP A 265 -20.08 6.11 -62.51
CA ASP A 265 -20.29 4.68 -62.21
C ASP A 265 -19.48 3.76 -63.15
N LYS A 266 -18.44 4.27 -63.82
CA LYS A 266 -17.56 3.47 -64.69
C LYS A 266 -16.77 2.44 -63.88
N ASP A 267 -16.68 1.22 -64.41
CA ASP A 267 -16.04 0.05 -63.77
C ASP A 267 -14.72 -0.37 -64.43
N ASP A 268 -14.30 0.31 -65.50
CA ASP A 268 -13.01 0.12 -66.17
C ASP A 268 -12.42 1.49 -66.60
N TRP A 269 -11.29 1.88 -66.02
CA TRP A 269 -10.56 3.11 -66.32
C TRP A 269 -9.17 3.14 -65.69
N TYR A 270 -8.31 4.00 -66.23
CA TYR A 270 -6.99 4.32 -65.72
C TYR A 270 -6.88 5.84 -65.54
N MET A 271 -6.11 6.29 -64.57
CA MET A 271 -5.65 7.68 -64.53
C MET A 271 -4.39 7.83 -63.72
N GLY A 272 -3.64 8.89 -64.02
CA GLY A 272 -2.45 9.27 -63.26
C GLY A 272 -1.51 10.08 -64.13
N VAL A 273 -0.22 9.84 -63.99
CA VAL A 273 0.81 10.46 -64.81
C VAL A 273 1.74 9.44 -65.46
N ALA A 274 2.25 9.79 -66.63
CA ALA A 274 3.23 9.02 -67.38
C ALA A 274 4.43 9.89 -67.76
N ARG A 275 5.61 9.31 -67.91
CA ARG A 275 6.77 10.00 -68.51
C ARG A 275 6.44 10.41 -69.94
N SER A 276 6.97 11.55 -70.41
CA SER A 276 6.79 11.96 -71.80
C SER A 276 7.42 10.97 -72.79
N SER A 277 8.44 10.24 -72.37
CA SER A 277 9.20 9.28 -73.17
C SER A 277 8.65 7.84 -73.15
N VAL A 278 7.50 7.58 -72.51
CA VAL A 278 6.97 6.20 -72.46
C VAL A 278 6.72 5.66 -73.86
N ASN A 279 6.97 4.36 -74.04
CA ASN A 279 6.72 3.67 -75.29
C ASN A 279 5.24 3.77 -75.70
N ARG A 280 5.00 4.02 -76.99
CA ARG A 280 3.66 4.23 -77.56
C ARG A 280 3.15 3.04 -78.37
N LYS A 281 4.03 2.12 -78.77
CA LYS A 281 3.70 1.06 -79.73
C LYS A 281 3.89 -0.35 -79.15
N GLY A 282 3.09 -1.30 -79.58
CA GLY A 282 3.20 -2.70 -79.15
C GLY A 282 2.86 -2.91 -77.68
N ARG A 283 3.35 -3.99 -77.05
CA ARG A 283 2.91 -4.40 -75.70
C ARG A 283 3.41 -3.44 -74.62
N ILE A 284 2.50 -2.72 -73.98
CA ILE A 284 2.79 -1.76 -72.90
C ILE A 284 2.24 -2.28 -71.56
N SER A 285 3.04 -2.15 -70.50
CA SER A 285 2.64 -2.45 -69.12
C SER A 285 2.56 -1.16 -68.32
N VAL A 286 1.40 -0.89 -67.71
CA VAL A 286 1.20 0.28 -66.84
C VAL A 286 1.77 -0.02 -65.45
N SER A 287 3.04 0.33 -65.23
CA SER A 287 3.73 0.22 -63.94
C SER A 287 4.73 1.37 -63.73
N THR A 288 5.10 1.63 -62.47
CA THR A 288 6.10 2.66 -62.13
C THR A 288 7.44 2.41 -62.81
N THR A 289 7.85 1.15 -62.94
CA THR A 289 9.07 0.73 -63.66
C THR A 289 9.04 1.00 -65.16
N GLN A 290 7.85 1.17 -65.75
CA GLN A 290 7.64 1.53 -67.15
C GLN A 290 7.29 3.02 -67.32
N GLY A 291 7.39 3.82 -66.24
CA GLY A 291 7.13 5.25 -66.26
C GLY A 291 5.67 5.66 -66.10
N TYR A 292 4.83 4.80 -65.50
CA TYR A 292 3.42 5.09 -65.24
C TYR A 292 3.10 5.05 -63.73
N TRP A 293 2.58 6.15 -63.20
CA TRP A 293 2.12 6.28 -61.80
C TRP A 293 0.62 6.49 -61.80
N ALA A 294 -0.12 5.41 -61.52
CA ALA A 294 -1.54 5.34 -61.87
C ALA A 294 -2.38 4.63 -60.81
N LEU A 295 -3.62 5.10 -60.70
CA LEU A 295 -4.73 4.40 -60.09
C LEU A 295 -5.61 3.87 -61.23
N ALA A 296 -6.02 2.60 -61.13
CA ALA A 296 -6.88 1.98 -62.12
C ALA A 296 -7.99 1.19 -61.45
N MET A 297 -9.21 1.30 -61.98
CA MET A 297 -10.32 0.42 -61.66
C MET A 297 -10.52 -0.51 -62.84
N LYS A 298 -10.54 -1.82 -62.61
CA LYS A 298 -10.76 -2.80 -63.69
C LYS A 298 -11.92 -3.72 -63.37
N LYS A 299 -12.75 -3.94 -64.38
CA LYS A 299 -13.96 -4.74 -64.26
C LYS A 299 -13.61 -6.14 -63.75
N GLY A 300 -14.22 -6.54 -62.63
CA GLY A 300 -13.99 -7.83 -61.98
C GLY A 300 -12.65 -7.98 -61.24
N GLN A 301 -11.75 -6.99 -61.27
CA GLN A 301 -10.45 -7.02 -60.59
C GLN A 301 -10.28 -5.94 -59.50
N GLY A 302 -11.21 -4.98 -59.43
CA GLY A 302 -11.19 -3.92 -58.42
C GLY A 302 -10.16 -2.82 -58.70
N TYR A 303 -9.88 -2.03 -57.67
CA TYR A 303 -8.93 -0.92 -57.74
C TYR A 303 -7.50 -1.42 -57.56
N ARG A 304 -6.57 -0.86 -58.33
CA ARG A 304 -5.14 -1.15 -58.21
C ARG A 304 -4.30 0.10 -58.38
N VAL A 305 -3.12 0.08 -57.78
CA VAL A 305 -2.07 1.08 -57.96
C VAL A 305 -0.94 0.47 -58.78
N SER A 306 -0.37 1.24 -59.71
CA SER A 306 0.65 0.79 -60.67
C SER A 306 2.06 0.56 -60.07
N THR A 307 2.18 0.37 -58.76
CA THR A 307 3.46 -0.02 -58.14
C THR A 307 3.99 -1.32 -58.75
N SER A 308 5.27 -1.62 -58.53
CA SER A 308 5.88 -2.89 -58.96
C SER A 308 6.35 -3.66 -57.73
N PRO A 309 5.60 -4.69 -57.26
CA PRO A 309 4.38 -5.25 -57.83
C PRO A 309 3.12 -4.38 -57.62
N PRO A 310 2.05 -4.56 -58.44
CA PRO A 310 0.81 -3.79 -58.28
C PRO A 310 0.12 -4.06 -56.95
N ILE A 311 -0.35 -3.01 -56.29
CA ILE A 311 -1.11 -3.10 -55.03
C ILE A 311 -2.60 -3.05 -55.34
N LEU A 312 -3.39 -3.96 -54.75
CA LEU A 312 -4.85 -3.95 -54.83
C LEU A 312 -5.44 -3.13 -53.68
N LEU A 313 -6.44 -2.31 -53.98
CA LEU A 313 -7.14 -1.48 -53.01
C LEU A 313 -8.60 -1.90 -52.90
N THR A 314 -9.12 -1.88 -51.67
CA THR A 314 -10.55 -2.03 -51.38
C THR A 314 -11.10 -0.65 -51.07
N LEU A 315 -11.89 -0.08 -51.99
CA LEU A 315 -12.52 1.23 -51.83
C LEU A 315 -14.03 1.06 -51.73
N ASP A 316 -14.58 1.35 -50.55
CA ASP A 316 -16.02 1.38 -50.28
C ASP A 316 -16.34 2.62 -49.42
N PRO A 317 -17.20 3.54 -49.88
CA PRO A 317 -17.90 3.55 -51.17
C PRO A 317 -16.97 3.76 -52.37
N LYS A 318 -17.44 3.41 -53.57
CA LYS A 318 -16.69 3.63 -54.81
C LYS A 318 -16.54 5.13 -55.11
N PRO A 319 -15.31 5.64 -55.35
CA PRO A 319 -15.11 7.04 -55.70
C PRO A 319 -15.78 7.37 -57.04
N LYS A 320 -16.65 8.39 -57.04
CA LYS A 320 -17.26 8.92 -58.27
C LYS A 320 -16.43 10.05 -58.89
N ARG A 321 -15.55 10.67 -58.10
CA ARG A 321 -14.64 11.72 -58.53
C ARG A 321 -13.29 11.53 -57.84
N VAL A 322 -12.24 11.45 -58.63
CA VAL A 322 -10.88 11.22 -58.14
C VAL A 322 -10.05 12.47 -58.40
N GLY A 323 -9.43 13.00 -57.34
CA GLY A 323 -8.44 14.07 -57.43
C GLY A 323 -7.06 13.46 -57.58
N VAL A 324 -6.28 13.95 -58.53
CA VAL A 324 -4.87 13.58 -58.72
C VAL A 324 -4.01 14.78 -58.35
N TYR A 325 -3.14 14.59 -57.38
CA TYR A 325 -2.16 15.59 -56.94
C TYR A 325 -0.75 15.11 -57.26
N VAL A 326 0.05 15.99 -57.84
CA VAL A 326 1.45 15.74 -58.17
C VAL A 326 2.31 16.77 -57.46
N ASP A 327 3.34 16.32 -56.76
CA ASP A 327 4.43 17.13 -56.26
C ASP A 327 5.70 16.71 -57.00
N TYR A 328 6.16 17.52 -57.95
CA TYR A 328 7.27 17.12 -58.80
C TYR A 328 8.58 17.05 -58.00
N GLU A 329 8.81 18.03 -57.13
CA GLU A 329 10.02 18.15 -56.33
C GLU A 329 10.13 17.05 -55.26
N GLU A 330 9.03 16.73 -54.58
CA GLU A 330 8.99 15.65 -53.58
C GLU A 330 8.78 14.26 -54.21
N GLY A 331 8.60 14.20 -55.52
CA GLY A 331 8.45 12.94 -56.23
C GLY A 331 7.17 12.19 -55.87
N GLN A 332 6.05 12.91 -55.75
CA GLN A 332 4.80 12.38 -55.21
C GLN A 332 3.67 12.39 -56.23
N VAL A 333 2.93 11.28 -56.33
CA VAL A 333 1.62 11.22 -57.01
C VAL A 333 0.59 10.69 -56.01
N SER A 334 -0.39 11.51 -55.64
CA SER A 334 -1.42 11.16 -54.66
C SER A 334 -2.80 11.19 -55.27
N PHE A 335 -3.63 10.23 -54.87
CA PHE A 335 -5.01 10.09 -55.31
C PHE A 335 -5.94 10.32 -54.13
N TYR A 336 -7.04 11.03 -54.36
CA TYR A 336 -8.04 11.37 -53.35
C TYR A 336 -9.44 11.08 -53.85
N ASP A 337 -10.32 10.60 -52.97
CA ASP A 337 -11.76 10.67 -53.21
C ASP A 337 -12.20 12.09 -52.86
N VAL A 338 -12.55 12.86 -53.90
CA VAL A 338 -12.90 14.29 -53.74
C VAL A 338 -14.19 14.45 -52.92
N ARG A 339 -15.14 13.53 -53.07
CA ARG A 339 -16.43 13.64 -52.39
C ARG A 339 -16.33 13.22 -50.93
N ALA A 340 -15.63 12.12 -50.66
CA ALA A 340 -15.39 11.68 -49.29
C ALA A 340 -14.33 12.52 -48.56
N ARG A 341 -13.55 13.33 -49.29
CA ARG A 341 -12.41 14.10 -48.77
C ARG A 341 -11.38 13.21 -48.10
N THR A 342 -11.21 12.00 -48.61
CA THR A 342 -10.29 10.99 -48.08
C THR A 342 -9.15 10.73 -49.04
N HIS A 343 -7.98 10.48 -48.49
CA HIS A 343 -6.83 9.98 -49.25
C HIS A 343 -7.08 8.54 -49.72
N ILE A 344 -6.76 8.24 -50.98
CA ILE A 344 -6.83 6.89 -51.57
C ILE A 344 -5.46 6.23 -51.48
N TYR A 345 -4.43 6.83 -52.07
CA TYR A 345 -3.08 6.29 -52.09
C TYR A 345 -2.05 7.32 -52.52
N THR A 346 -0.79 7.15 -52.09
CA THR A 346 0.35 7.96 -52.55
C THR A 346 1.45 7.07 -53.11
N ILE A 347 1.86 7.33 -54.35
CA ILE A 347 3.06 6.74 -54.96
C ILE A 347 4.20 7.75 -54.80
N LYS A 348 5.36 7.29 -54.30
CA LYS A 348 6.59 8.09 -54.24
C LYS A 348 7.61 7.55 -55.24
N ASP A 349 8.21 8.43 -56.04
CA ASP A 349 9.23 8.12 -57.04
C ASP A 349 9.97 9.40 -57.48
N THR A 350 11.17 9.28 -58.02
CA THR A 350 11.93 10.45 -58.50
C THR A 350 11.62 10.74 -59.97
N PHE A 351 11.07 11.93 -60.25
CA PHE A 351 10.90 12.41 -61.62
C PHE A 351 12.20 13.03 -62.14
N ARG A 352 12.58 12.66 -63.37
CA ARG A 352 13.82 13.14 -64.03
C ARG A 352 13.57 13.77 -65.40
N GLU A 353 12.31 13.83 -65.81
CA GLU A 353 11.88 14.33 -67.10
C GLU A 353 10.43 14.84 -67.03
N LYS A 354 9.92 15.37 -68.14
CA LYS A 354 8.54 15.84 -68.24
C LYS A 354 7.57 14.67 -67.99
N ILE A 355 6.58 14.90 -67.14
CA ILE A 355 5.47 13.97 -66.92
C ILE A 355 4.16 14.56 -67.45
N LEU A 356 3.26 13.71 -67.92
CA LEU A 356 2.00 14.07 -68.55
C LEU A 356 0.86 13.35 -67.82
N PRO A 357 -0.24 14.03 -67.48
CA PRO A 357 -1.49 13.35 -67.14
C PRO A 357 -1.88 12.36 -68.23
N PHE A 358 -2.46 11.23 -67.84
CA PHE A 358 -3.03 10.27 -68.77
C PHE A 358 -4.33 9.66 -68.24
N PHE A 359 -5.17 9.19 -69.15
CA PHE A 359 -6.54 8.72 -68.90
C PHE A 359 -6.90 7.52 -69.77
#